data_AF-A0A2I0R2P4-F1
#
_entry.id   AF-A0A2I0R2P4-F1
#
_cell.length_a   1.000
_cell.length_b   1.000
_cell.length_c   1.000
_cell.angle_alpha   90.00
_cell.angle_beta   90.00
_cell.angle_gamma   90.00
#
_symmetry.space_group_name_H-M   'P 1'
#
loop_
_entity.id
_entity.type
_entity.pdbx_description
1 polymer ?
#
loop_
_entity_poly.entity_id
_entity_poly.type
_entity_poly.pdbx_seq_one_letter_code
_entity_poly.pdbx_strand_id
1 'polypeptide(L)'
;MKKPIDQLKPEDAIPLFVKIKKLILGNKKPDGFTRLIFSFSLFAWFMLMSWNSISYFVLLTSDIIEKNKGFSVQEVIIKNGQKLGFNGEEFLASLHGFLFHNLFIWLLIFIGLALMYRKKRIYTLFVFGGLMIHFVYMFFTLGFQYFIEDISFFDKILYFILILGTLIHSFLISKEKETALKNSVSEPNEDSENL
;
A
#
# COMPACT_ATOMS: atom_id res chain seq x y z
N MET A 1 -11.98 -33.28 0.15
CA MET A 1 -12.83 -33.26 -1.06
C MET A 1 -13.10 -31.81 -1.46
N LYS A 2 -12.64 -31.37 -2.64
CA LYS A 2 -13.02 -30.06 -3.21
C LYS A 2 -14.41 -30.21 -3.83
N LYS A 3 -15.38 -29.39 -3.40
CA LYS A 3 -16.71 -29.34 -4.00
C LYS A 3 -16.66 -28.59 -5.35
N PRO A 4 -17.47 -28.98 -6.35
CA PRO A 4 -17.54 -28.30 -7.64
C PRO A 4 -18.05 -26.87 -7.50
N ILE A 5 -17.57 -25.97 -8.37
CA ILE A 5 -17.71 -24.50 -8.26
C ILE A 5 -19.19 -24.06 -8.40
N ASP A 6 -20.04 -24.85 -9.06
CA ASP A 6 -21.45 -24.53 -9.33
C ASP A 6 -22.40 -24.71 -8.13
N GLN A 7 -21.90 -25.04 -6.93
CA GLN A 7 -22.71 -25.26 -5.73
C GLN A 7 -22.43 -24.28 -4.58
N LEU A 8 -21.74 -23.16 -4.83
CA LEU A 8 -21.47 -22.16 -3.81
C LEU A 8 -22.75 -21.40 -3.45
N LYS A 9 -23.30 -21.65 -2.26
CA LYS A 9 -24.42 -20.88 -1.72
C LYS A 9 -23.93 -19.55 -1.14
N PRO A 10 -24.75 -18.48 -1.08
CA PRO A 10 -24.38 -17.21 -0.45
C PRO A 10 -23.89 -17.37 1.00
N GLU A 11 -24.40 -18.40 1.68
CA GLU A 11 -24.03 -18.85 3.02
C GLU A 11 -22.53 -19.23 3.15
N ASP A 12 -21.91 -19.72 2.06
CA ASP A 12 -20.49 -20.12 1.98
C ASP A 12 -19.53 -18.93 1.76
N ALA A 13 -20.05 -17.75 1.40
CA ALA A 13 -19.22 -16.54 1.28
C ALA A 13 -18.80 -16.01 2.67
N ILE A 14 -19.66 -16.14 3.67
CA ILE A 14 -19.42 -15.72 5.06
C ILE A 14 -18.13 -16.35 5.63
N PRO A 15 -17.91 -17.68 5.56
CA PRO A 15 -16.67 -18.28 6.05
C PRO A 15 -15.43 -17.87 5.23
N LEU A 16 -15.56 -17.49 3.95
CA LEU A 16 -14.44 -16.97 3.16
C LEU A 16 -13.99 -15.59 3.65
N PHE A 17 -14.92 -14.65 3.86
CA PHE A 17 -14.62 -13.34 4.42
C PHE A 17 -13.98 -13.43 5.81
N VAL A 18 -14.48 -14.35 6.66
CA VAL A 18 -13.90 -14.58 7.99
C VAL A 18 -12.47 -15.11 7.89
N LYS A 19 -12.17 -16.02 6.94
CA LYS A 19 -10.82 -16.53 6.71
C LYS A 19 -9.88 -15.44 6.19
N ILE A 20 -10.31 -14.63 5.22
CA ILE A 20 -9.51 -13.50 4.69
C ILE A 20 -9.23 -12.48 5.79
N LYS A 21 -10.25 -12.13 6.58
CA LYS A 21 -10.09 -11.23 7.73
C LYS A 21 -9.06 -11.76 8.73
N LYS A 22 -9.13 -13.04 9.09
CA LYS A 22 -8.12 -13.66 9.97
C LYS A 22 -6.73 -13.71 9.31
N LEU A 23 -6.66 -13.97 8.01
CA LEU A 23 -5.41 -13.98 7.24
C LEU A 23 -4.74 -12.60 7.14
N ILE A 24 -5.51 -11.51 7.17
CA ILE A 24 -4.97 -10.14 7.11
C ILE A 24 -4.78 -9.57 8.52
N LEU A 25 -5.83 -9.51 9.33
CA LEU A 25 -5.83 -8.85 10.63
C LEU A 25 -5.34 -9.75 11.78
N GLY A 26 -5.27 -11.06 11.57
CA GLY A 26 -4.91 -12.00 12.63
C GLY A 26 -6.04 -12.23 13.65
N ASN A 27 -5.72 -12.94 14.73
CA ASN A 27 -6.70 -13.31 15.76
C ASN A 27 -6.78 -12.32 16.93
N LYS A 28 -5.72 -11.52 17.16
CA LYS A 28 -5.63 -10.55 18.26
C LYS A 28 -5.83 -9.14 17.72
N LYS A 29 -6.72 -8.38 18.36
CA LYS A 29 -6.89 -6.95 18.06
C LYS A 29 -5.73 -6.17 18.70
N PRO A 30 -5.03 -5.31 17.96
CA PRO A 30 -4.01 -4.44 18.53
C PRO A 30 -4.67 -3.29 19.33
N ASP A 31 -3.85 -2.51 20.05
CA ASP A 31 -4.33 -1.39 20.86
C ASP A 31 -5.01 -0.29 20.02
N GLY A 32 -5.65 0.67 20.70
CA GLY A 32 -6.35 1.77 20.05
C GLY A 32 -5.47 2.63 19.14
N PHE A 33 -4.22 2.86 19.54
CA PHE A 33 -3.29 3.68 18.78
C PHE A 33 -2.84 3.00 17.48
N THR A 34 -2.43 1.73 17.54
CA THR A 34 -2.12 0.95 16.34
C THR A 34 -3.31 0.89 15.39
N ARG A 35 -4.54 0.74 15.90
CA ARG A 35 -5.76 0.76 15.06
C ARG A 35 -5.98 2.11 14.39
N LEU A 36 -5.71 3.22 15.08
CA LEU A 36 -5.86 4.56 14.53
C LEU A 36 -4.87 4.78 13.39
N ILE A 37 -3.57 4.55 13.64
CA ILE A 37 -2.52 4.69 12.61
C ILE A 37 -2.80 3.76 11.45
N PHE A 38 -3.15 2.50 11.71
CA PHE A 38 -3.54 1.56 10.66
C PHE A 38 -4.71 2.04 9.82
N SER A 39 -5.74 2.63 10.42
CA SER A 39 -6.91 3.10 9.68
C SER A 39 -6.55 4.25 8.73
N PHE A 40 -5.76 5.22 9.19
CA PHE A 40 -5.28 6.32 8.34
C PHE A 40 -4.34 5.81 7.24
N SER A 41 -3.41 4.91 7.56
CA SER A 41 -2.51 4.32 6.57
C SER A 41 -3.25 3.47 5.55
N LEU A 42 -4.24 2.68 5.98
CA LEU A 42 -5.07 1.88 5.08
C LEU A 42 -5.92 2.76 4.16
N PHE A 43 -6.47 3.86 4.69
CA PHE A 43 -7.19 4.84 3.88
C PHE A 43 -6.28 5.49 2.83
N ALA A 44 -5.09 5.96 3.24
CA ALA A 44 -4.13 6.55 2.31
C ALA A 44 -3.69 5.55 1.23
N TRP A 45 -3.38 4.32 1.63
CA TRP A 45 -3.08 3.23 0.70
C TRP A 45 -4.23 2.95 -0.27
N PHE A 46 -5.47 2.89 0.23
CA PHE A 46 -6.65 2.62 -0.60
C PHE A 46 -6.84 3.70 -1.67
N MET A 47 -6.70 4.97 -1.28
CA MET A 47 -6.82 6.10 -2.21
C MET A 47 -5.73 6.04 -3.30
N LEU A 48 -4.47 5.83 -2.92
CA LEU A 48 -3.35 5.73 -3.87
C LEU A 48 -3.45 4.50 -4.78
N MET A 49 -3.83 3.34 -4.23
CA MET A 49 -4.03 2.13 -5.01
C MET A 49 -5.20 2.28 -5.99
N SER A 50 -6.30 2.88 -5.55
CA SER A 50 -7.46 3.14 -6.41
C SER A 50 -7.10 4.09 -7.54
N TRP A 51 -6.36 5.16 -7.24
CA TRP A 51 -5.88 6.10 -8.26
C TRP A 51 -5.01 5.42 -9.31
N ASN A 52 -4.03 4.61 -8.90
CA ASN A 52 -3.19 3.86 -9.83
C ASN A 52 -3.99 2.84 -10.65
N SER A 53 -4.96 2.17 -10.04
CA SER A 53 -5.82 1.19 -10.72
C SER A 53 -6.71 1.85 -11.77
N ILE A 54 -7.33 2.99 -11.44
CA ILE A 54 -8.15 3.76 -12.37
C ILE A 54 -7.30 4.25 -13.53
N SER A 55 -6.13 4.85 -13.27
CA SER A 55 -5.23 5.33 -14.31
C SER A 55 -4.79 4.21 -15.26
N TYR A 56 -4.45 3.04 -14.73
CA TYR A 56 -4.12 1.87 -15.55
C TYR A 56 -5.31 1.39 -16.41
N PHE A 57 -6.50 1.32 -15.80
CA PHE A 57 -7.71 0.88 -16.50
C PHE A 57 -8.13 1.86 -17.61
N VAL A 58 -7.99 3.17 -17.36
CA VAL A 58 -8.25 4.22 -18.35
C VAL A 58 -7.32 4.07 -19.56
N LEU A 59 -6.04 3.76 -19.35
CA LEU A 59 -5.13 3.44 -20.46
C LEU A 59 -5.54 2.18 -21.22
N LEU A 60 -5.86 1.10 -20.51
CA LEU A 60 -6.24 -0.18 -21.12
C LEU A 60 -7.51 -0.07 -21.97
N THR A 61 -8.43 0.81 -21.58
CA THR A 61 -9.72 1.04 -22.25
C THR A 61 -9.72 2.27 -23.15
N SER A 62 -8.55 2.84 -23.46
CA SER A 62 -8.43 4.08 -24.23
C SER A 62 -9.18 4.05 -25.57
N ASP A 63 -9.09 2.95 -26.34
CA ASP A 63 -9.83 2.77 -27.59
C ASP A 63 -11.36 2.82 -27.42
N ILE A 64 -11.86 2.26 -26.31
CA ILE A 64 -13.29 2.26 -25.97
C ILE A 64 -13.72 3.68 -25.62
N ILE A 65 -12.90 4.39 -24.85
CA ILE A 65 -13.16 5.78 -24.47
C ILE A 65 -13.18 6.66 -25.72
N GLU A 66 -12.23 6.50 -26.64
CA GLU A 66 -12.18 7.26 -27.88
C GLU A 66 -13.43 7.04 -28.73
N LYS A 67 -13.86 5.79 -28.92
CA LYS A 67 -15.07 5.46 -29.67
C LYS A 67 -16.35 6.04 -29.06
N ASN A 68 -16.44 6.16 -27.73
CA ASN A 68 -17.66 6.60 -27.06
C ASN A 68 -17.68 8.08 -26.68
N LYS A 69 -16.50 8.71 -26.51
CA LYS A 69 -16.35 10.10 -26.03
C LYS A 69 -15.75 11.02 -27.08
N GLY A 70 -15.20 10.47 -28.17
CA GLY A 70 -14.66 11.24 -29.29
C GLY A 70 -13.31 11.92 -29.03
N PHE A 71 -12.57 11.50 -28.00
CA PHE A 71 -11.21 11.99 -27.75
C PHE A 71 -10.27 10.84 -27.38
N SER A 72 -9.02 10.92 -27.84
CA SER A 72 -7.99 9.94 -27.53
C SER A 72 -7.30 10.25 -26.20
N VAL A 73 -7.42 9.33 -25.25
CA VAL A 73 -6.71 9.39 -23.96
C VAL A 73 -5.19 9.33 -24.19
N GLN A 74 -4.75 8.51 -25.16
CA GLN A 74 -3.34 8.35 -25.48
C GLN A 74 -2.74 9.66 -25.99
N GLU A 75 -3.44 10.37 -26.89
CA GLU A 75 -3.00 11.68 -27.39
C GLU A 75 -2.85 12.72 -26.26
N VAL A 76 -3.77 12.73 -25.29
CA VAL A 76 -3.68 13.63 -24.13
C VAL A 76 -2.43 13.34 -23.30
N ILE A 77 -2.13 12.07 -23.09
CA ILE A 77 -0.95 11.63 -22.31
C ILE A 77 0.34 11.92 -23.08
N ILE A 78 0.40 11.65 -24.38
CA ILE A 78 1.53 11.99 -25.26
C ILE A 78 1.81 13.49 -25.20
N LYS A 79 0.76 14.32 -25.34
CA LYS A 79 0.88 15.77 -25.27
C LYS A 79 1.35 16.25 -23.90
N ASN A 80 0.93 15.61 -22.82
CA ASN A 80 1.42 15.93 -21.48
C ASN A 80 2.89 15.53 -21.30
N GLY A 81 3.28 14.34 -21.76
CA GLY A 81 4.69 13.92 -21.78
C GLY A 81 5.59 14.90 -22.54
N GLN A 82 5.13 15.39 -23.69
CA GLN A 82 5.84 16.42 -24.46
C GLN A 82 6.00 17.75 -23.70
N LYS A 83 4.97 18.18 -22.95
CA LYS A 83 5.07 19.39 -22.10
C LYS A 83 6.11 19.24 -20.99
N LEU A 84 6.29 18.03 -20.49
CA LEU A 84 7.29 17.70 -19.48
C LEU A 84 8.72 17.52 -20.06
N GLY A 85 8.87 17.66 -21.38
CA GLY A 85 10.16 17.53 -22.07
C GLY A 85 10.52 16.11 -22.52
N PHE A 86 9.58 15.15 -22.45
CA PHE A 86 9.78 13.78 -22.91
C PHE A 86 9.35 13.59 -24.37
N ASN A 87 9.88 12.54 -25.00
CA ASN A 87 9.26 11.99 -26.21
C ASN A 87 7.92 11.37 -25.82
N GLY A 88 6.81 11.90 -26.36
CA GLY A 88 5.46 11.57 -25.89
C GLY A 88 5.07 10.09 -26.04
N GLU A 89 5.50 9.42 -27.11
CA GLU A 89 5.25 7.98 -27.32
C GLU A 89 6.04 7.12 -26.32
N GLU A 90 7.31 7.45 -26.10
CA GLU A 90 8.15 6.77 -25.10
C GLU A 90 7.61 6.99 -23.68
N PHE A 91 7.10 8.20 -23.39
CA PHE A 91 6.45 8.51 -22.13
C PHE A 91 5.18 7.70 -21.92
N LEU A 92 4.32 7.59 -22.95
CA LEU A 92 3.10 6.77 -22.87
C LEU A 92 3.44 5.30 -22.56
N ALA A 93 4.40 4.71 -23.28
CA ALA A 93 4.85 3.35 -23.05
C ALA A 93 5.42 3.16 -21.63
N SER A 94 6.24 4.12 -21.18
CA SER A 94 6.84 4.12 -19.84
C SER A 94 5.79 4.28 -18.74
N LEU A 95 4.78 5.13 -18.94
CA LEU A 95 3.67 5.34 -18.02
C LEU A 95 2.80 4.09 -17.91
N HIS A 96 2.49 3.45 -19.03
CA HIS A 96 1.74 2.20 -19.04
C HIS A 96 2.49 1.09 -18.29
N GLY A 97 3.79 0.93 -18.57
CA GLY A 97 4.66 0.01 -17.84
C GLY A 97 4.75 0.34 -16.35
N PHE A 98 4.93 1.62 -16.01
CA PHE A 98 4.98 2.09 -14.63
C PHE A 98 3.72 1.70 -13.87
N LEU A 99 2.54 2.06 -14.39
CA LEU A 99 1.26 1.81 -13.75
C LEU A 99 1.00 0.32 -13.53
N PHE A 100 1.34 -0.54 -14.50
CA PHE A 100 1.20 -1.99 -14.36
C PHE A 100 2.05 -2.55 -13.21
N HIS A 101 3.36 -2.27 -13.20
CA HIS A 101 4.25 -2.76 -12.14
C HIS A 101 3.90 -2.13 -10.78
N ASN A 102 3.43 -0.89 -10.78
CA ASN A 102 3.09 -0.17 -9.56
C ASN A 102 1.94 -0.83 -8.78
N LEU A 103 1.01 -1.50 -9.46
CA LEU A 103 -0.05 -2.28 -8.79
C LEU A 103 0.55 -3.37 -7.89
N PHE A 104 1.60 -4.06 -8.33
CA PHE A 104 2.26 -5.09 -7.53
C PHE A 104 3.04 -4.51 -6.36
N ILE A 105 3.67 -3.34 -6.55
CA ILE A 105 4.34 -2.62 -5.47
C ILE A 105 3.33 -2.20 -4.38
N TRP A 106 2.14 -1.73 -4.78
CA TRP A 106 1.07 -1.41 -3.82
C TRP A 106 0.53 -2.64 -3.07
N LEU A 107 0.49 -3.82 -3.70
CA LEU A 107 0.18 -5.07 -3.00
C LEU A 107 1.25 -5.42 -1.96
N LEU A 108 2.53 -5.17 -2.25
CA LEU A 108 3.63 -5.35 -1.28
C LEU A 108 3.46 -4.43 -0.07
N ILE A 109 3.11 -3.15 -0.31
CA ILE A 109 2.85 -2.18 0.76
C ILE A 109 1.64 -2.62 1.60
N PHE A 110 0.60 -3.17 0.97
CA PHE A 110 -0.57 -3.71 1.68
C PHE A 110 -0.20 -4.85 2.64
N ILE A 111 0.69 -5.76 2.22
CA ILE A 111 1.24 -6.80 3.10
C ILE A 111 1.94 -6.16 4.31
N GLY A 112 2.69 -5.09 4.09
CA GLY A 112 3.26 -4.27 5.16
C GLY A 112 2.20 -3.73 6.12
N LEU A 113 1.11 -3.14 5.63
CA LEU A 113 0.03 -2.65 6.49
C LEU A 113 -0.66 -3.77 7.29
N ALA A 114 -0.89 -4.94 6.67
CA ALA A 114 -1.43 -6.09 7.37
C ALA A 114 -0.50 -6.55 8.51
N LEU A 115 0.81 -6.54 8.29
CA LEU A 115 1.81 -6.84 9.31
C LEU A 115 1.89 -5.77 10.40
N MET A 116 1.63 -4.50 10.06
CA MET A 116 1.54 -3.39 11.01
C MET A 116 0.40 -3.62 12.00
N TYR A 117 -0.78 -4.01 11.51
CA TYR A 117 -1.92 -4.36 12.36
C TYR A 117 -1.58 -5.52 13.32
N ARG A 118 -0.73 -6.44 12.89
CA ARG A 118 -0.25 -7.58 13.69
C ARG A 118 0.92 -7.23 14.62
N LYS A 119 1.33 -5.95 14.68
CA LYS A 119 2.49 -5.45 15.42
C LYS A 119 3.81 -6.21 15.13
N LYS A 120 4.00 -6.70 13.90
CA LYS A 120 5.21 -7.44 13.51
C LYS A 120 6.28 -6.49 13.00
N ARG A 121 7.42 -6.33 13.68
CA ARG A 121 8.51 -5.36 13.32
C ARG A 121 8.92 -5.36 11.84
N ILE A 122 8.84 -6.50 11.16
CA ILE A 122 9.15 -6.61 9.73
C ILE A 122 8.22 -5.74 8.85
N TYR A 123 7.06 -5.31 9.35
CA TYR A 123 6.13 -4.44 8.62
C TYR A 123 6.81 -3.16 8.09
N THR A 124 7.71 -2.57 8.88
CA THR A 124 8.42 -1.34 8.52
C THR A 124 9.25 -1.54 7.25
N LEU A 125 9.88 -2.72 7.09
CA LEU A 125 10.64 -3.07 5.88
C LEU A 125 9.72 -3.17 4.66
N PHE A 126 8.54 -3.77 4.79
CA PHE A 126 7.59 -3.90 3.68
C PHE A 126 7.00 -2.54 3.27
N VAL A 127 6.64 -1.68 4.24
CA VAL A 127 6.05 -0.37 3.94
C VAL A 127 7.11 0.58 3.36
N PHE A 128 8.25 0.78 4.04
CA PHE A 128 9.28 1.68 3.50
C PHE A 128 9.99 1.09 2.29
N GLY A 129 10.25 -0.20 2.25
CA GLY A 129 10.83 -0.86 1.07
C GLY A 129 9.91 -0.73 -0.13
N GLY A 130 8.61 -0.98 0.03
CA GLY A 130 7.63 -0.79 -1.04
C GLY A 130 7.55 0.66 -1.51
N LEU A 131 7.49 1.64 -0.60
CA LEU A 131 7.50 3.06 -0.95
C LEU A 131 8.79 3.47 -1.65
N MET A 132 9.94 2.99 -1.19
CA MET A 132 11.23 3.26 -1.81
C MET A 132 11.28 2.69 -3.23
N ILE A 133 10.87 1.43 -3.43
CA ILE A 133 10.78 0.81 -4.75
C ILE A 133 9.83 1.61 -5.65
N HIS A 134 8.67 2.04 -5.14
CA HIS A 134 7.72 2.89 -5.87
C HIS A 134 8.36 4.18 -6.38
N PHE A 135 8.99 4.97 -5.49
CA PHE A 135 9.59 6.25 -5.87
C PHE A 135 10.80 6.09 -6.77
N VAL A 136 11.69 5.14 -6.45
CA VAL A 136 12.85 4.84 -7.30
C VAL A 136 12.38 4.46 -8.69
N TYR A 137 11.44 3.53 -8.79
CA TYR A 137 10.91 3.10 -10.09
C TYR A 137 10.22 4.24 -10.84
N MET A 138 9.43 5.08 -10.16
CA MET A 138 8.83 6.27 -10.75
C MET A 138 9.88 7.23 -11.31
N PHE A 139 10.92 7.55 -10.54
CA PHE A 139 11.95 8.50 -10.97
C PHE A 139 12.79 7.97 -12.12
N PHE A 140 13.06 6.66 -12.16
CA PHE A 140 13.80 6.04 -13.26
C PHE A 140 12.96 5.92 -14.54
N THR A 141 11.65 5.71 -14.44
CA THR A 141 10.79 5.48 -15.62
C THR A 141 10.13 6.74 -16.15
N LEU A 142 9.70 7.64 -15.27
CA LEU A 142 8.94 8.85 -15.61
C LEU A 142 9.71 10.15 -15.31
N GLY A 143 10.89 10.05 -14.72
CA GLY A 143 11.69 11.19 -14.31
C GLY A 143 11.17 11.88 -13.06
N PHE A 144 12.03 12.72 -12.48
CA PHE A 144 11.66 13.51 -11.29
C PHE A 144 10.61 14.60 -11.61
N GLN A 145 10.63 15.14 -12.83
CA GLN A 145 9.69 16.19 -13.26
C GLN A 145 8.24 15.73 -13.18
N TYR A 146 7.96 14.47 -13.54
CA TYR A 146 6.63 13.86 -13.41
C TYR A 146 6.09 13.91 -11.97
N PHE A 147 6.94 13.64 -10.98
CA PHE A 147 6.53 13.73 -9.57
C PHE A 147 6.22 15.16 -9.14
N ILE A 148 6.93 16.16 -9.68
CA ILE A 148 6.70 17.55 -9.33
C ILE A 148 5.43 18.11 -9.98
N GLU A 149 5.29 17.92 -11.29
CA GLU A 149 4.27 18.56 -12.13
C GLU A 149 2.97 17.75 -12.22
N ASP A 150 3.07 16.43 -12.40
CA ASP A 150 1.91 15.59 -12.75
C ASP A 150 1.30 14.86 -11.52
N ILE A 151 2.12 14.52 -10.52
CA ILE A 151 1.60 13.94 -9.28
C ILE A 151 0.90 15.03 -8.45
N SER A 152 -0.37 14.77 -8.14
CA SER A 152 -1.21 15.73 -7.43
C SER A 152 -0.68 16.03 -6.03
N PHE A 153 -0.94 17.25 -5.55
CA PHE A 153 -0.60 17.62 -4.17
C PHE A 153 -1.32 16.74 -3.14
N PHE A 154 -2.53 16.28 -3.47
CA PHE A 154 -3.27 15.34 -2.64
C PHE A 154 -2.53 14.01 -2.47
N ASP A 155 -2.00 13.44 -3.55
CA ASP A 155 -1.20 12.20 -3.48
C ASP A 155 0.06 12.39 -2.63
N LYS A 156 0.72 13.55 -2.75
CA LYS A 156 1.88 13.93 -1.91
C LYS A 156 1.53 13.91 -0.42
N ILE A 157 0.34 14.42 -0.04
CA ILE A 157 -0.15 14.34 1.34
C ILE A 157 -0.38 12.88 1.76
N LEU A 158 -0.96 12.05 0.89
CA LEU A 158 -1.19 10.63 1.22
C LEU A 158 0.12 9.85 1.43
N TYR A 159 1.13 10.09 0.58
CA TYR A 159 2.48 9.55 0.79
C TYR A 159 3.05 10.00 2.13
N PHE A 160 2.90 11.28 2.47
CA PHE A 160 3.34 11.81 3.75
C PHE A 160 2.64 11.14 4.94
N ILE A 161 1.32 10.92 4.87
CA ILE A 161 0.56 10.20 5.90
C ILE A 161 1.10 8.77 6.09
N LEU A 162 1.38 8.06 5.00
CA LEU A 162 1.96 6.71 5.06
C LEU A 162 3.34 6.71 5.71
N ILE A 163 4.23 7.61 5.30
CA ILE A 163 5.59 7.71 5.82
C ILE A 163 5.56 8.08 7.31
N LEU A 164 4.87 9.16 7.65
CA LEU A 164 4.80 9.68 9.01
C LEU A 164 4.12 8.69 9.95
N GLY A 165 2.99 8.10 9.52
CA GLY A 165 2.28 7.07 10.31
C GLY A 165 3.17 5.86 10.59
N THR A 166 3.93 5.41 9.59
CA THR A 166 4.88 4.30 9.74
C THR A 166 6.01 4.64 10.71
N LEU A 167 6.59 5.84 10.61
CA LEU A 167 7.64 6.32 11.52
C LEU A 167 7.16 6.38 12.97
N ILE A 168 6.03 7.05 13.21
CA ILE A 168 5.46 7.22 14.56
C ILE A 168 5.16 5.84 15.18
N HIS A 169 4.51 4.96 14.43
CA HIS A 169 4.17 3.63 14.93
C HIS A 169 5.42 2.76 15.17
N SER A 170 6.44 2.87 14.32
CA SER A 170 7.69 2.11 14.46
C SER A 170 8.46 2.53 15.71
N PHE A 171 8.49 3.84 15.99
CA PHE A 171 9.07 4.39 17.20
C PHE A 171 8.35 3.90 18.46
N LEU A 172 7.02 3.91 18.46
CA LEU A 172 6.22 3.49 19.62
C LEU A 172 6.38 2.00 19.93
N ILE A 173 6.34 1.12 18.91
CA ILE A 173 6.59 -0.32 19.11
C ILE A 173 8.00 -0.58 19.64
N SER A 174 8.97 0.24 19.26
CA SER A 174 10.35 0.10 19.74
C SER A 174 10.43 0.43 21.23
N LYS A 175 9.74 1.49 21.68
CA LYS A 175 9.63 1.87 23.09
C LYS A 175 8.88 0.83 23.94
N GLU A 176 7.72 0.35 23.49
CA GLU A 176 6.93 -0.66 24.22
C GLU A 176 7.77 -1.89 24.58
N LYS A 177 8.63 -2.32 23.66
CA LYS A 177 9.50 -3.49 23.86
C LYS A 177 10.69 -3.21 24.76
N GLU A 178 11.26 -2.01 24.68
CA GLU A 178 12.34 -1.59 25.59
C GLU A 178 11.83 -1.54 27.03
N THR A 179 10.64 -0.99 27.27
CA THR A 179 10.00 -0.99 28.58
C THR A 179 9.69 -2.40 29.07
N ALA A 180 9.11 -3.25 28.21
CA ALA A 180 8.83 -4.65 28.57
C ALA A 180 10.11 -5.42 28.95
N LEU A 181 11.21 -5.19 28.22
CA LEU A 181 12.50 -5.81 28.53
C LEU A 181 13.05 -5.32 29.87
N LYS A 182 13.02 -4.00 30.14
CA LYS A 182 13.49 -3.43 31.42
C LYS A 182 12.73 -4.04 32.60
N ASN A 183 11.40 -4.13 32.50
CA ASN A 183 10.57 -4.70 33.56
C ASN A 183 10.91 -6.18 33.83
N SER A 184 11.14 -6.97 32.78
CA SER A 184 11.54 -8.39 32.93
C SER A 184 12.93 -8.62 33.51
N VAL A 185 13.80 -7.60 33.47
CA VAL A 185 15.16 -7.66 34.04
C VAL A 185 15.18 -7.13 35.48
N SER A 186 14.24 -6.23 35.83
CA SER A 186 14.13 -5.64 37.18
C SER A 186 13.29 -6.45 38.17
N GLU A 187 12.58 -7.49 37.75
CA GLU A 187 11.98 -8.49 38.66
C GLU A 187 13.03 -9.56 38.97
N PRO A 188 13.74 -9.51 40.12
CA PRO A 188 14.52 -10.66 40.57
C PRO A 188 13.56 -11.81 40.90
N ASN A 189 13.98 -13.04 40.57
CA ASN A 189 13.24 -14.28 40.93
C ASN A 189 12.96 -14.31 42.45
N GLU A 190 11.77 -13.88 42.88
CA GLU A 190 11.28 -14.08 44.25
C GLU A 190 10.91 -15.54 44.54
N ASP A 191 10.92 -16.42 43.53
CA ASP A 191 10.49 -17.81 43.66
C ASP A 191 11.61 -18.81 44.02
N SER A 192 12.84 -18.38 44.33
CA SER A 192 13.93 -19.29 44.70
C SER A 192 14.29 -19.37 46.19
N GLU A 193 13.55 -18.73 47.10
CA GLU A 193 13.82 -18.79 48.55
C GLU A 193 12.84 -19.68 49.37
N ASN A 194 11.94 -20.43 48.73
CA ASN A 194 11.01 -21.33 49.44
C ASN A 194 11.08 -22.81 48.99
N LEU A 195 12.29 -23.38 48.91
CA LEU A 195 12.50 -24.83 48.81
C LEU A 195 13.55 -25.32 49.80
#